data_AF-A0AAD1RZY7-F1
#
_entry.id   AF-A0AAD1RZY7-F1
#
_cell.length_a   1.000
_cell.length_b   1.000
_cell.length_c   1.000
_cell.angle_alpha   90.00
_cell.angle_beta   90.00
_cell.angle_gamma   90.00
#
_symmetry.space_group_name_H-M   'P 1'
#
loop_
_entity.id
_entity.type
_entity.pdbx_description
1 polymer ?
#
loop_
_entity_poly.entity_id
_entity_poly.type
_entity_poly.pdbx_seq_one_letter_code
_entity_poly.pdbx_strand_id
1 'polypeptide(L)'
;MLSHAIVQQVAELLNAVEHTQKVLINEELVDWKRRQQIACIGGPPNACLDQLQNWFTYIATSLQQVRQQLKKLEELEQKLTYEHDPISNNKQALQDRTQSLFKQLIQSSFVVERQPCMPTHPQRPLVLKTGVQFTVKLRLLVKLQELNYQLKVKALFDKDVNEKNTVKGFRKFNILGTNTKVMNMEESNNGSLAAEFRHLENAEKARACHPATSKNCTDFIDESATPQLTYPSHHQKPTSGET
;
A
#
# COMPACT_ATOMS: atom_id res chain seq x y z
N MET A 1 20.01 -3.84 35.50
CA MET A 1 19.71 -2.38 35.41
C MET A 1 19.75 -1.85 33.98
N LEU A 2 20.84 -2.05 33.21
CA LEU A 2 20.92 -1.60 31.81
C LEU A 2 19.88 -2.25 30.87
N SER A 3 19.66 -3.57 30.97
CA SER A 3 18.65 -4.31 30.18
C SER A 3 17.24 -3.75 30.36
N HIS A 4 16.84 -3.53 31.61
CA HIS A 4 15.55 -2.93 31.97
C HIS A 4 15.39 -1.52 31.39
N ALA A 5 16.41 -0.66 31.52
CA ALA A 5 16.36 0.70 30.98
C ALA A 5 16.21 0.72 29.46
N ILE A 6 16.90 -0.17 28.74
CA ILE A 6 16.78 -0.26 27.27
C ILE A 6 15.38 -0.74 26.86
N VAL A 7 14.85 -1.78 27.51
CA VAL A 7 13.50 -2.30 27.24
C VAL A 7 12.45 -1.21 27.45
N GLN A 8 12.57 -0.43 28.53
CA GLN A 8 11.67 0.68 28.81
C GLN A 8 11.78 1.79 27.75
N GLN A 9 12.99 2.19 27.36
CA GLN A 9 13.19 3.19 26.30
C GLN A 9 12.60 2.76 24.96
N VAL A 10 12.75 1.48 24.58
CA VAL A 10 12.13 0.93 23.37
C VAL A 10 10.60 0.98 23.47
N ALA A 11 10.02 0.64 24.62
CA ALA A 11 8.58 0.72 24.82
C ALA A 11 8.05 2.16 24.73
N GLU A 12 8.75 3.13 25.33
CA GLU A 12 8.41 4.56 25.27
C GLU A 12 8.53 5.10 23.83
N LEU A 13 9.59 4.72 23.11
CA LEU A 13 9.74 5.07 21.69
C LEU A 13 8.59 4.51 20.85
N LEU A 14 8.20 3.25 21.06
CA LEU A 14 7.07 2.65 20.35
C LEU A 14 5.75 3.37 20.66
N ASN A 15 5.54 3.85 21.90
CA ASN A 15 4.38 4.68 22.24
C ASN A 15 4.35 5.99 21.43
N ALA A 16 5.50 6.69 21.37
CA ALA A 16 5.61 7.94 20.62
C ALA A 16 5.43 7.73 19.10
N VAL A 17 6.04 6.67 18.56
CA VAL A 17 5.87 6.27 17.16
C VAL A 17 4.41 5.95 16.85
N GLU A 18 3.73 5.19 17.70
CA GLU A 18 2.31 4.85 17.50
C GLU A 18 1.43 6.10 17.50
N HIS A 19 1.65 7.04 18.42
CA HIS A 19 0.90 8.29 18.46
C HIS A 19 1.12 9.11 17.18
N THR A 20 2.38 9.28 16.77
CA THR A 20 2.74 10.03 15.56
C THR A 20 2.18 9.37 14.29
N GLN A 21 2.26 8.04 14.22
CA GLN A 21 1.72 7.26 13.11
C GLN A 21 0.20 7.40 13.00
N LYS A 22 -0.53 7.47 14.12
CA LYS A 22 -1.98 7.71 14.13
C LYS A 22 -2.34 9.05 13.51
N VAL A 23 -1.65 10.13 13.91
CA VAL A 23 -1.86 11.47 13.32
C VAL A 23 -1.53 11.45 11.82
N LEU A 24 -0.38 10.88 11.43
CA LEU A 24 0.03 10.79 10.02
C LEU A 24 -0.99 10.05 9.15
N ILE A 25 -1.53 8.91 9.63
CA ILE A 25 -2.42 8.05 8.84
C ILE A 25 -3.86 8.55 8.87
N ASN A 26 -4.36 9.00 10.02
CA ASN A 26 -5.78 9.29 10.21
C ASN A 26 -6.14 10.76 9.94
N GLU A 27 -5.16 11.66 9.94
CA GLU A 27 -5.37 13.09 9.69
C GLU A 27 -4.66 13.48 8.39
N GLU A 28 -3.34 13.54 8.38
CA GLU A 28 -2.55 14.08 7.25
C GLU A 28 -2.81 13.34 5.92
N LEU A 29 -2.81 12.00 5.96
CA LEU A 29 -3.10 11.19 4.78
C LEU A 29 -4.56 11.30 4.33
N VAL A 30 -5.51 11.37 5.27
CA VAL A 30 -6.94 11.51 4.97
C VAL A 30 -7.21 12.86 4.34
N ASP A 31 -6.64 13.93 4.88
CA ASP A 31 -6.75 15.29 4.34
C ASP A 31 -6.11 15.42 2.96
N TRP A 32 -4.99 14.73 2.72
CA TRP A 32 -4.42 14.66 1.37
C TRP A 32 -5.34 13.93 0.39
N LYS A 33 -5.94 12.80 0.76
CA LYS A 33 -6.92 12.09 -0.09
C LYS A 33 -8.13 12.97 -0.37
N ARG A 34 -8.64 13.69 0.64
CA ARG A 34 -9.76 14.61 0.47
C ARG A 34 -9.45 15.75 -0.50
N ARG A 35 -8.25 16.32 -0.40
CA ARG A 35 -7.78 17.33 -1.38
C ARG A 35 -7.63 16.75 -2.78
N GLN A 36 -7.14 15.52 -2.91
CA GLN A 36 -7.08 14.83 -4.21
C GLN A 36 -8.47 14.67 -4.84
N GLN A 37 -9.48 14.26 -4.07
CA GLN A 37 -10.87 14.17 -4.53
C GLN A 37 -11.38 15.50 -5.07
N ILE A 38 -11.16 16.58 -4.32
CA ILE A 38 -11.58 17.93 -4.69
C ILE A 38 -10.86 18.38 -5.97
N ALA A 39 -9.56 18.10 -6.11
CA ALA A 39 -8.80 18.40 -7.32
C ALA A 39 -9.34 17.63 -8.54
N CYS A 40 -9.77 16.37 -8.36
CA CYS A 40 -10.34 15.55 -9.44
C CYS A 40 -11.66 16.10 -10.00
N ILE A 41 -12.43 16.86 -9.22
CA ILE A 41 -13.68 17.51 -9.66
C ILE A 41 -13.48 18.97 -10.09
N GLY A 42 -12.23 19.42 -10.26
CA GLY A 42 -11.90 20.77 -10.73
C GLY A 42 -11.63 21.79 -9.63
N GLY A 43 -11.42 21.36 -8.39
CA GLY A 43 -10.95 22.21 -7.31
C GLY A 43 -9.46 22.60 -7.44
N PRO A 44 -8.89 23.26 -6.42
CA PRO A 44 -7.49 23.69 -6.45
C PRO A 44 -6.53 22.50 -6.61
N PRO A 45 -5.34 22.73 -7.21
CA PRO A 45 -4.35 21.67 -7.42
C PRO A 45 -3.92 21.04 -6.09
N ASN A 46 -3.75 19.72 -6.10
CA ASN A 46 -3.36 18.97 -4.91
C ASN A 46 -1.90 19.27 -4.52
N ALA A 47 -1.62 19.22 -3.21
CA ALA A 47 -0.26 19.34 -2.68
C ALA A 47 0.59 18.12 -3.07
N CYS A 48 1.91 18.33 -3.24
CA CYS A 48 2.82 17.24 -3.57
C CYS A 48 2.93 16.24 -2.40
N LEU A 49 3.19 14.98 -2.72
CA LEU A 49 3.31 13.88 -1.76
C LEU A 49 4.64 13.88 -0.98
N ASP A 50 5.55 14.81 -1.25
CA ASP A 50 6.93 14.71 -0.79
C ASP A 50 7.06 14.87 0.73
N GLN A 51 6.27 15.77 1.33
CA GLN A 51 6.23 15.93 2.79
C GLN A 51 5.69 14.67 3.48
N LEU A 52 4.57 14.12 2.98
CA LEU A 52 4.04 12.85 3.48
C LEU A 52 5.08 11.74 3.30
N GLN A 53 5.69 11.61 2.13
CA GLN A 53 6.72 10.61 1.87
C GLN A 53 7.88 10.70 2.88
N ASN A 54 8.34 11.91 3.19
CA ASN A 54 9.40 12.10 4.18
C ASN A 54 8.97 11.62 5.57
N TRP A 55 7.77 11.98 6.03
CA TRP A 55 7.24 11.52 7.31
C TRP A 55 7.05 10.01 7.37
N PHE A 56 6.42 9.41 6.36
CA PHE A 56 6.25 7.96 6.24
C PHE A 56 7.61 7.24 6.25
N THR A 57 8.59 7.75 5.51
CA THR A 57 9.93 7.17 5.44
C THR A 57 10.68 7.30 6.76
N TYR A 58 10.56 8.43 7.47
CA TYR A 58 11.19 8.63 8.77
C TYR A 58 10.66 7.63 9.82
N ILE A 59 9.34 7.46 9.91
CA ILE A 59 8.73 6.50 10.83
C ILE A 59 9.11 5.07 10.43
N ALA A 60 9.09 4.73 9.14
CA ALA A 60 9.47 3.41 8.66
C ALA A 60 10.92 3.06 9.02
N THR A 61 11.83 4.02 8.83
CA THR A 61 13.25 3.87 9.17
C THR A 61 13.43 3.69 10.68
N SER A 62 12.71 4.47 11.48
CA SER A 62 12.73 4.36 12.95
C SER A 62 12.26 2.99 13.42
N LEU A 63 11.17 2.46 12.85
CA LEU A 63 10.67 1.11 13.16
C LEU A 63 11.65 0.01 12.72
N GLN A 64 12.31 0.16 11.57
CA GLN A 64 13.35 -0.77 11.15
C GLN A 64 14.57 -0.75 12.08
N GLN A 65 14.97 0.42 12.56
CA GLN A 65 16.04 0.54 13.55
C GLN A 65 15.66 -0.14 14.87
N VAL A 66 14.44 0.06 15.36
CA VAL A 66 13.93 -0.66 16.56
C VAL A 66 13.96 -2.17 16.33
N ARG A 67 13.52 -2.66 15.17
CA ARG A 67 13.60 -4.08 14.82
C ARG A 67 15.05 -4.60 14.84
N GLN A 68 16.03 -3.83 14.37
CA GLN A 68 17.44 -4.20 14.45
C GLN A 68 17.96 -4.21 15.89
N GLN A 69 17.56 -3.25 16.71
CA GLN A 69 17.92 -3.21 18.14
C GLN A 69 17.34 -4.42 18.90
N LEU A 70 16.09 -4.79 18.63
CA LEU A 70 15.47 -5.99 19.21
C LEU A 70 16.20 -7.28 18.82
N LYS A 71 16.71 -7.38 17.58
CA LYS A 71 17.57 -8.52 17.17
C LYS A 71 18.89 -8.57 17.92
N LYS A 72 19.53 -7.42 18.14
CA LYS A 72 20.77 -7.35 18.92
C LYS A 72 20.53 -7.72 20.38
N LEU A 73 19.39 -7.33 20.96
CA LEU A 73 19.01 -7.75 22.31
C LEU A 73 18.83 -9.27 22.40
N GLU A 74 18.27 -9.89 21.37
CA GLU A 74 18.16 -11.35 21.27
C GLU A 74 19.52 -12.05 21.15
N GLU A 75 20.48 -11.49 20.40
CA GLU A 75 21.85 -12.02 20.35
C GLU A 75 22.57 -11.92 21.69
N LEU A 76 22.25 -10.90 22.51
CA LEU A 76 22.79 -10.73 23.85
C LEU A 76 22.19 -11.72 24.83
N GLU A 77 20.86 -11.91 24.77
CA GLU A 77 20.14 -12.94 25.54
C GLU A 77 20.76 -14.33 25.32
N GLN A 78 21.04 -14.70 24.07
CA GLN A 78 21.68 -15.99 23.74
C GLN A 78 23.08 -16.16 24.37
N LYS A 79 23.79 -15.07 24.65
CA LYS A 79 25.12 -15.10 25.27
C LYS A 79 25.07 -15.08 26.79
N LEU A 80 24.06 -14.44 27.36
CA LEU A 80 23.89 -14.26 28.80
C LEU A 80 22.41 -14.05 29.12
N THR A 81 21.82 -15.02 29.83
CA THR A 81 20.44 -14.95 30.35
C THR A 81 20.45 -15.29 31.83
N TYR A 82 19.51 -14.73 32.58
CA TYR A 82 19.30 -14.96 34.01
C TYR A 82 17.80 -15.06 34.34
N GLU A 83 17.48 -15.54 35.54
CA GLU A 83 16.10 -15.66 36.00
C GLU A 83 15.43 -14.28 36.05
N HIS A 84 14.23 -14.16 35.47
CA HIS A 84 13.49 -12.90 35.30
C HIS A 84 14.19 -11.82 34.44
N ASP A 85 14.93 -12.21 33.40
CA ASP A 85 15.50 -11.22 32.48
C ASP A 85 14.39 -10.38 31.80
N PRO A 86 14.38 -9.03 31.97
CA PRO A 86 13.46 -8.14 31.27
C PRO A 86 13.49 -8.27 29.75
N ILE A 87 14.62 -8.70 29.16
CA ILE A 87 14.72 -8.95 27.71
C ILE A 87 13.81 -10.12 27.34
N SER A 88 14.00 -11.30 27.95
CA SER A 88 13.18 -12.49 27.69
C SER A 88 11.68 -12.23 27.92
N ASN A 89 11.34 -11.50 28.98
CA ASN A 89 9.94 -11.24 29.35
C ASN A 89 9.20 -10.30 28.37
N ASN A 90 9.89 -9.29 27.81
CA ASN A 90 9.24 -8.25 26.99
C ASN A 90 9.50 -8.39 25.49
N LYS A 91 10.50 -9.19 25.09
CA LYS A 91 10.97 -9.33 23.71
C LYS A 91 9.84 -9.59 22.72
N GLN A 92 9.03 -10.62 22.97
CA GLN A 92 7.97 -11.01 22.03
C GLN A 92 6.94 -9.89 21.85
N ALA A 93 6.50 -9.28 22.95
CA ALA A 93 5.54 -8.18 22.91
C ALA A 93 6.08 -6.95 22.15
N LEU A 94 7.35 -6.58 22.34
CA LEU A 94 7.97 -5.47 21.62
C LEU A 94 8.16 -5.79 20.13
N GLN A 95 8.53 -7.03 19.79
CA GLN A 95 8.67 -7.47 18.40
C GLN A 95 7.33 -7.45 17.67
N ASP A 96 6.29 -8.04 18.26
CA ASP A 96 4.94 -8.08 17.68
C ASP A 96 4.37 -6.69 17.49
N ARG A 97 4.56 -5.81 18.49
CA ARG A 97 4.11 -4.41 18.41
C ARG A 97 4.84 -3.64 17.31
N THR A 98 6.16 -3.78 17.21
CA THR A 98 6.97 -3.16 16.14
C THR A 98 6.51 -3.65 14.77
N GLN A 99 6.28 -4.95 14.62
CA GLN A 99 5.83 -5.56 13.38
C GLN A 99 4.42 -5.11 12.98
N SER A 100 3.50 -4.98 13.95
CA SER A 100 2.15 -4.48 13.73
C SER A 100 2.16 -3.03 13.23
N LEU A 101 2.91 -2.15 13.92
CA LEU A 101 3.05 -0.74 13.53
C LEU A 101 3.64 -0.61 12.13
N PHE A 102 4.71 -1.34 11.84
CA PHE A 102 5.35 -1.33 10.52
C PHE A 102 4.41 -1.83 9.42
N LYS A 103 3.66 -2.91 9.67
CA LYS A 103 2.68 -3.44 8.72
C LYS A 103 1.59 -2.40 8.41
N GLN A 104 1.00 -1.79 9.45
CA GLN A 104 -0.01 -0.77 9.29
C GLN A 104 0.54 0.44 8.50
N LEU A 105 1.75 0.89 8.83
CA LEU A 105 2.40 2.01 8.15
C LEU A 105 2.58 1.72 6.66
N ILE A 106 3.13 0.56 6.31
CA ILE A 106 3.36 0.14 4.92
C ILE A 106 2.03 0.05 4.16
N GLN A 107 1.01 -0.56 4.75
CA GLN A 107 -0.32 -0.68 4.14
C GLN A 107 -0.94 0.69 3.86
N SER A 108 -0.90 1.61 4.83
CA SER A 108 -1.43 2.97 4.66
C SER A 108 -0.60 3.83 3.70
N SER A 109 0.69 3.54 3.55
CA SER A 109 1.59 4.28 2.65
C SER A 109 1.35 3.99 1.16
N PHE A 110 0.58 2.96 0.82
CA PHE A 110 0.30 2.60 -0.55
C PHE A 110 -0.91 3.36 -1.08
N VAL A 111 -0.65 4.34 -1.96
CA VAL A 111 -1.66 5.30 -2.41
C VAL A 111 -1.74 5.39 -3.94
N VAL A 112 -2.89 5.83 -4.43
CA VAL A 112 -3.07 6.23 -5.83
C VAL A 112 -2.61 7.66 -5.97
N GLU A 113 -1.42 7.90 -6.54
CA GLU A 113 -0.89 9.25 -6.76
C GLU A 113 -1.61 9.96 -7.90
N ARG A 114 -1.88 9.25 -9.01
CA ARG A 114 -2.72 9.73 -10.11
C ARG A 114 -3.88 8.78 -10.35
N GLN A 115 -5.08 9.31 -10.16
CA GLN A 115 -6.34 8.61 -10.37
C GLN A 115 -6.50 8.17 -11.84
N PRO A 116 -7.27 7.09 -12.11
CA PRO A 116 -7.56 6.62 -13.46
C PRO A 116 -8.04 7.76 -14.37
N CYS A 117 -7.32 7.98 -15.47
CA CYS A 117 -7.66 9.04 -16.42
C CYS A 117 -7.28 8.66 -17.85
N MET A 118 -8.16 8.98 -18.80
CA MET A 118 -7.88 8.87 -20.22
C MET A 118 -7.01 10.06 -20.67
N PRO A 119 -5.87 9.84 -21.35
CA PRO A 119 -5.04 10.93 -21.87
C PRO A 119 -5.78 11.86 -22.86
N THR A 120 -6.80 11.34 -23.54
CA THR A 120 -7.67 12.10 -24.46
C THR A 120 -8.65 13.03 -23.75
N HIS A 121 -8.89 12.83 -22.45
CA HIS A 121 -9.84 13.59 -21.64
C HIS A 121 -9.27 13.95 -20.26
N PRO A 122 -8.19 14.75 -20.19
CA PRO A 122 -7.47 15.03 -18.94
C PRO A 122 -8.31 15.79 -17.89
N GLN A 123 -9.38 16.47 -18.31
CA GLN A 123 -10.28 17.22 -17.42
C GLN A 123 -11.34 16.34 -16.75
N ARG A 124 -11.44 15.05 -17.10
CA ARG A 124 -12.46 14.12 -16.58
C ARG A 124 -11.79 12.85 -16.02
N PRO A 125 -11.01 12.97 -14.93
CA PRO A 125 -10.52 11.78 -14.23
C PRO A 125 -11.70 10.94 -13.70
N LEU A 126 -11.47 9.66 -13.44
CA LEU A 126 -12.43 8.66 -12.96
C LEU A 126 -13.56 8.28 -13.94
N VAL A 127 -13.64 8.92 -15.10
CA VAL A 127 -14.55 8.54 -16.19
C VAL A 127 -13.77 7.76 -17.24
N LEU A 128 -14.06 6.47 -17.38
CA LEU A 128 -13.40 5.60 -18.36
C LEU A 128 -14.36 5.18 -19.46
N LYS A 129 -13.91 5.29 -20.72
CA LYS A 129 -14.64 4.80 -21.89
C LYS A 129 -14.09 3.45 -22.31
N THR A 130 -14.99 2.48 -22.51
CA THR A 130 -14.63 1.13 -23.01
C THR A 130 -13.83 1.20 -24.31
N GLY A 131 -12.76 0.41 -24.39
CA GLY A 131 -11.86 0.38 -25.56
C GLY A 131 -10.97 1.61 -25.72
N VAL A 132 -10.95 2.52 -24.73
CA VAL A 132 -10.02 3.66 -24.70
C VAL A 132 -8.97 3.44 -23.61
N GLN A 133 -7.73 3.77 -23.95
CA GLN A 133 -6.61 3.66 -23.02
C GLN A 133 -6.70 4.69 -21.91
N PHE A 134 -6.38 4.25 -20.70
CA PHE A 134 -6.25 5.10 -19.53
C PHE A 134 -4.93 4.81 -18.80
N THR A 135 -4.58 5.75 -17.90
CA THR A 135 -3.38 5.65 -17.07
C THR A 135 -3.75 5.75 -15.60
N VAL A 136 -2.95 5.09 -14.76
CA VAL A 136 -3.02 5.15 -13.29
C VAL A 136 -1.60 5.18 -12.77
N LYS A 137 -1.32 6.01 -11.76
CA LYS A 137 -0.02 6.01 -11.08
C LYS A 137 -0.21 5.70 -9.59
N LEU A 138 0.49 4.68 -9.12
CA LEU A 138 0.53 4.28 -7.72
C LEU A 138 1.88 4.69 -7.13
N ARG A 139 1.90 5.05 -5.85
CA ARG A 139 3.11 5.43 -5.12
C ARG A 139 3.11 4.78 -3.74
N LEU A 140 4.27 4.29 -3.32
CA LEU A 140 4.53 3.94 -1.93
C LEU A 140 5.20 5.14 -1.25
N LEU A 141 4.55 5.67 -0.22
CA LEU A 141 5.07 6.82 0.54
C LEU A 141 6.26 6.46 1.42
N VAL A 142 6.50 5.17 1.67
CA VAL A 142 7.71 4.69 2.33
C VAL A 142 8.80 4.46 1.29
N LYS A 143 9.90 5.21 1.40
CA LYS A 143 11.07 5.13 0.52
C LYS A 143 12.17 4.30 1.18
N LEU A 144 12.16 3.00 0.92
CA LEU A 144 13.17 2.05 1.38
C LEU A 144 13.87 1.42 0.18
N GLN A 145 15.19 1.48 0.14
CA GLN A 145 15.99 0.92 -0.97
C GLN A 145 15.79 -0.59 -1.09
N GLU A 146 15.56 -1.27 0.03
CA GLU A 146 15.31 -2.72 0.08
C GLU A 146 14.02 -3.12 -0.62
N LEU A 147 13.10 -2.19 -0.88
CA LEU A 147 11.83 -2.46 -1.56
C LEU A 147 11.89 -2.22 -3.07
N ASN A 148 12.98 -1.64 -3.59
CA ASN A 148 13.12 -1.35 -5.00
C ASN A 148 13.10 -2.65 -5.83
N TYR A 149 12.24 -2.71 -6.84
CA TYR A 149 11.99 -3.90 -7.66
C TYR A 149 11.43 -5.14 -6.93
N GLN A 150 11.15 -5.06 -5.63
CA GLN A 150 10.62 -6.19 -4.85
C GLN A 150 9.09 -6.26 -4.86
N LEU A 151 8.42 -5.13 -5.12
CA LEU A 151 6.96 -5.04 -5.04
C LEU A 151 6.32 -5.15 -6.42
N LYS A 152 5.52 -6.19 -6.62
CA LYS A 152 4.74 -6.42 -7.83
C LYS A 152 3.27 -6.06 -7.59
N VAL A 153 2.75 -5.11 -8.34
CA VAL A 153 1.37 -4.62 -8.24
C VAL A 153 0.54 -5.17 -9.38
N LYS A 154 -0.68 -5.62 -9.07
CA LYS A 154 -1.66 -6.09 -10.04
C LYS A 154 -2.92 -5.23 -10.00
N ALA A 155 -3.28 -4.64 -11.13
CA ALA A 155 -4.55 -3.94 -11.31
C ALA A 155 -5.69 -4.95 -11.52
N LEU A 156 -6.83 -4.71 -10.86
CA LEU A 156 -8.03 -5.56 -10.93
C LEU A 156 -9.27 -4.66 -10.92
N PHE A 157 -10.28 -4.98 -11.73
CA PHE A 157 -11.59 -4.32 -11.66
C PHE A 157 -12.56 -5.07 -10.76
N ASP A 158 -13.36 -4.27 -10.05
CA ASP A 158 -14.48 -4.68 -9.20
C ASP A 158 -14.13 -5.77 -8.16
N LYS A 159 -12.85 -5.93 -7.77
CA LYS A 159 -12.45 -6.95 -6.80
C LYS A 159 -13.20 -6.69 -5.48
N ASP A 160 -13.84 -7.73 -4.93
CA ASP A 160 -14.56 -7.67 -3.65
C ASP A 160 -15.79 -6.71 -3.61
N VAL A 161 -16.34 -6.35 -4.78
CA VAL A 161 -17.58 -5.55 -4.88
C VAL A 161 -18.83 -6.43 -4.68
N ASN A 162 -19.55 -6.22 -3.56
CA ASN A 162 -20.77 -6.96 -3.21
C ASN A 162 -21.92 -6.71 -4.20
N GLU A 163 -21.98 -5.51 -4.79
CA GLU A 163 -22.99 -5.09 -5.78
C GLU A 163 -23.00 -5.95 -7.05
N LYS A 164 -21.90 -6.66 -7.33
CA LYS A 164 -21.82 -7.66 -8.40
C LYS A 164 -22.91 -8.72 -8.32
N ASN A 165 -23.39 -9.01 -7.12
CA ASN A 165 -24.34 -10.09 -6.84
C ASN A 165 -25.70 -9.55 -6.41
N THR A 166 -25.78 -8.33 -5.87
CA THR A 166 -27.02 -7.73 -5.36
C THR A 166 -27.70 -6.78 -6.35
N VAL A 167 -26.96 -6.10 -7.23
CA VAL A 167 -27.53 -5.14 -8.19
C VAL A 167 -27.88 -5.84 -9.51
N LYS A 168 -29.18 -5.95 -9.79
CA LYS A 168 -29.68 -6.48 -11.07
C LYS A 168 -29.22 -5.58 -12.21
N GLY A 169 -28.45 -6.14 -13.14
CA GLY A 169 -27.91 -5.41 -14.29
C GLY A 169 -26.49 -4.86 -14.11
N PHE A 170 -25.80 -5.18 -13.01
CA PHE A 170 -24.39 -4.81 -12.82
C PHE A 170 -23.53 -5.31 -14.00
N ARG A 171 -22.88 -4.38 -14.69
CA ARG A 171 -21.95 -4.64 -15.79
C ARG A 171 -20.59 -4.98 -15.20
N LYS A 172 -19.88 -5.91 -15.83
CA LYS A 172 -18.56 -6.36 -15.36
C LYS A 172 -17.52 -6.04 -16.43
N PHE A 173 -16.38 -5.52 -16.03
CA PHE A 173 -15.31 -5.16 -16.95
C PHE A 173 -14.04 -5.95 -16.66
N ASN A 174 -13.30 -6.26 -17.70
CA ASN A 174 -11.96 -6.83 -17.59
C ASN A 174 -10.93 -5.77 -17.96
N ILE A 175 -9.80 -5.77 -17.24
CA ILE A 175 -8.62 -5.01 -17.62
C ILE A 175 -7.92 -5.76 -18.75
N LEU A 176 -7.77 -5.08 -19.89
CA LEU A 176 -6.91 -5.48 -20.99
C LEU A 176 -5.57 -4.72 -20.91
N GLY A 177 -4.53 -5.30 -21.50
CA GLY A 177 -3.16 -4.77 -21.45
C GLY A 177 -2.34 -5.28 -20.27
N THR A 178 -1.28 -4.55 -19.93
CA THR A 178 -0.32 -4.94 -18.89
C THR A 178 -0.88 -4.62 -17.50
N ASN A 179 -1.69 -5.53 -16.97
CA ASN A 179 -2.35 -5.39 -15.67
C ASN A 179 -1.41 -5.61 -14.47
N THR A 180 -0.13 -5.88 -14.69
CA THR A 180 0.83 -6.14 -13.62
C THR A 180 2.11 -5.35 -13.84
N LYS A 181 2.58 -4.63 -12.82
CA LYS A 181 3.75 -3.75 -12.90
C LYS A 181 4.59 -3.88 -11.62
N VAL A 182 5.90 -3.91 -11.76
CA VAL A 182 6.82 -3.85 -10.62
C VAL A 182 7.04 -2.38 -10.25
N MET A 183 6.98 -2.06 -8.96
CA MET A 183 7.33 -0.72 -8.48
C MET A 183 8.85 -0.54 -8.54
N ASN A 184 9.26 0.62 -9.03
CA ASN A 184 10.66 1.01 -9.14
C ASN A 184 10.85 2.45 -8.67
N MET A 185 12.08 2.78 -8.30
CA MET A 185 12.43 4.16 -8.00
C MET A 185 12.53 4.95 -9.31
N GLU A 186 11.69 5.97 -9.44
CA GLU A 186 11.74 6.89 -10.57
C GLU A 186 12.87 7.92 -10.38
N GLU A 187 13.56 8.28 -11.46
CA GLU A 187 14.58 9.35 -11.48
C GLU A 187 13.99 10.77 -11.33
N SER A 188 12.67 10.89 -11.21
CA SER A 188 11.98 12.16 -10.96
C SER A 188 12.44 12.82 -9.64
N ASN A 189 12.20 14.13 -9.51
CA ASN A 189 12.83 15.10 -8.60
C ASN A 189 12.83 14.83 -7.08
N ASN A 190 12.54 13.63 -6.60
CA ASN A 190 12.74 13.21 -5.21
C ASN A 190 12.95 11.68 -5.03
N GLY A 191 13.13 10.90 -6.12
CA GLY A 191 13.40 9.46 -6.06
C GLY A 191 12.27 8.68 -5.38
N SER A 192 11.09 8.63 -5.98
CA SER A 192 9.90 7.98 -5.38
C SER A 192 9.72 6.54 -5.86
N LEU A 193 9.27 5.64 -4.97
CA LEU A 193 8.91 4.27 -5.33
C LEU A 193 7.48 4.25 -5.88
N ALA A 194 7.35 4.06 -7.19
CA ALA A 194 6.07 4.18 -7.89
C ALA A 194 5.89 3.08 -8.94
N ALA A 195 4.63 2.87 -9.34
CA ALA A 195 4.28 2.06 -10.50
C ALA A 195 3.24 2.80 -11.32
N GLU A 196 3.62 3.16 -12.55
CA GLU A 196 2.71 3.73 -13.53
C GLU A 196 2.21 2.65 -14.50
N PHE A 197 0.89 2.50 -14.54
CA PHE A 197 0.21 1.71 -15.55
C PHE A 197 -0.20 2.65 -16.68
N ARG A 198 0.37 2.39 -17.87
CA ARG A 198 -0.02 3.03 -19.12
C ARG A 198 -0.68 2.00 -20.01
N HIS A 199 -1.53 2.45 -20.92
CA HIS A 199 -2.21 1.59 -21.90
C HIS A 199 -3.09 0.51 -21.25
N LEU A 200 -3.70 0.83 -20.10
CA LEU A 200 -4.78 0.00 -19.58
C LEU A 200 -6.03 0.28 -20.39
N GLU A 201 -6.79 -0.75 -20.71
CA GLU A 201 -8.09 -0.64 -21.38
C GLU A 201 -9.11 -1.45 -20.61
N ASN A 202 -10.37 -1.02 -20.62
CA ASN A 202 -11.48 -1.80 -20.11
C ASN A 202 -12.31 -2.36 -21.26
N ALA A 203 -12.70 -3.62 -21.14
CA ALA A 203 -13.66 -4.28 -22.04
C ALA A 203 -14.79 -4.91 -21.23
N GLU A 204 -16.02 -4.72 -21.71
CA GLU A 204 -17.19 -5.32 -21.09
C GLU A 204 -17.14 -6.84 -21.21
N LYS A 205 -17.33 -7.53 -20.09
CA LYS A 205 -17.41 -8.98 -20.06
C LYS A 205 -18.78 -9.39 -20.56
N ALA A 206 -18.83 -9.93 -21.78
CA ALA A 206 -20.06 -10.46 -22.36
C ALA A 206 -20.73 -11.46 -21.41
N ARG A 207 -22.02 -11.26 -21.12
CA ARG A 207 -22.85 -12.26 -20.46
C ARG A 207 -23.07 -13.40 -21.44
N ALA A 208 -23.03 -14.65 -20.96
CA ALA A 208 -23.63 -15.74 -21.72
C ALA A 208 -25.13 -15.42 -21.87
N CYS A 209 -25.58 -15.31 -23.12
CA CYS A 209 -26.92 -14.97 -23.63
C CYS A 209 -27.24 -13.50 -24.01
N HIS A 210 -27.51 -13.39 -25.32
CA HIS A 210 -28.16 -12.37 -26.16
C HIS A 210 -27.36 -11.14 -26.63
N PRO A 211 -27.16 -10.98 -27.96
CA PRO A 211 -26.44 -9.87 -28.55
C PRO A 211 -27.39 -8.67 -28.76
N ALA A 212 -27.23 -7.62 -27.96
CA ALA A 212 -27.65 -6.28 -28.37
C ALA A 212 -26.91 -5.23 -27.53
N THR A 213 -26.48 -4.16 -28.21
CA THR A 213 -26.00 -2.88 -27.69
C THR A 213 -24.49 -2.75 -27.39
N SER A 214 -23.66 -2.87 -28.42
CA SER A 214 -22.41 -2.11 -28.49
C SER A 214 -22.72 -0.66 -28.88
N LYS A 215 -22.90 0.24 -27.90
CA LYS A 215 -22.82 1.69 -28.12
C LYS A 215 -22.24 2.37 -26.86
N ASN A 216 -20.99 2.85 -26.98
CA ASN A 216 -20.28 3.77 -26.08
C ASN A 216 -20.64 3.67 -24.58
N CYS A 217 -20.12 2.65 -23.89
CA CYS A 217 -20.22 2.55 -22.43
C CYS A 217 -19.16 3.44 -21.75
N THR A 218 -19.60 4.33 -20.86
CA THR A 218 -18.75 5.06 -19.91
C THR A 218 -19.02 4.55 -18.50
N ASP A 219 -17.96 4.27 -17.75
CA ASP A 219 -18.05 3.86 -16.34
C ASP A 219 -17.39 4.88 -15.43
N PHE A 220 -17.97 5.01 -14.23
CA PHE A 220 -17.44 5.80 -13.13
C PHE A 220 -16.76 4.87 -12.15
N ILE A 221 -15.50 5.17 -11.80
CA ILE A 221 -14.80 4.46 -10.73
C ILE A 221 -15.07 5.17 -9.41
N ASP A 222 -15.71 4.47 -8.47
CA ASP A 222 -15.83 4.91 -7.09
C ASP A 222 -14.54 4.60 -6.31
N GLU A 223 -14.13 5.51 -5.43
CA GLU A 223 -12.85 5.48 -4.71
C GLU A 223 -12.86 4.56 -3.47
N SER A 224 -13.96 3.83 -3.24
CA SER A 224 -14.12 2.94 -2.08
C SER A 224 -13.18 1.72 -2.09
N ALA A 225 -12.44 1.46 -3.18
CA ALA A 225 -11.46 0.38 -3.27
C ALA A 225 -10.09 0.79 -2.66
N THR A 226 -9.75 0.23 -1.50
CA THR A 226 -8.40 0.37 -0.91
C THR A 226 -7.38 -0.44 -1.71
N PRO A 227 -6.25 0.15 -2.17
CA PRO A 227 -5.19 -0.60 -2.84
C PRO A 227 -4.62 -1.70 -1.91
N GLN A 228 -4.64 -2.96 -2.37
CA GLN A 228 -4.15 -4.10 -1.57
C GLN A 228 -2.80 -4.59 -2.11
N LEU A 229 -1.77 -4.58 -1.26
CA LEU A 229 -0.49 -5.23 -1.56
C LEU A 229 -0.61 -6.73 -1.31
N THR A 230 -0.29 -7.54 -2.33
CA THR A 230 -0.18 -9.00 -2.17
C THR A 230 1.29 -9.34 -1.98
N TYR A 231 1.67 -9.85 -0.81
CA TYR A 231 3.04 -10.31 -0.55
C TYR A 231 3.23 -11.72 -1.15
N PRO A 232 4.42 -12.04 -1.69
CA PRO A 232 4.75 -13.43 -1.99
C PRO A 232 4.90 -14.22 -0.68
N SER A 233 4.01 -15.17 -0.43
CA SER A 233 4.21 -16.17 0.62
C SER A 233 5.42 -17.02 0.25
N HIS A 234 6.48 -16.95 1.05
CA HIS A 234 7.48 -18.02 1.08
C HIS A 234 6.82 -19.27 1.68
N HIS A 235 6.22 -20.10 0.84
CA HIS A 235 5.92 -21.47 1.22
C HIS A 235 7.24 -22.24 1.30
N GLN A 236 7.71 -22.50 2.53
CA GLN A 236 8.59 -23.63 2.79
C GLN A 236 7.85 -24.90 2.35
N LYS A 237 8.38 -25.59 1.35
CA LYS A 237 7.97 -26.95 1.02
C LYS A 237 8.25 -27.84 2.25
N PRO A 238 7.30 -28.66 2.71
CA PRO A 238 7.64 -29.74 3.62
C PRO A 238 8.48 -30.77 2.86
N THR A 239 9.68 -31.03 3.35
CA THR A 239 10.48 -32.20 2.98
C THR A 239 9.75 -33.44 3.48
N SER A 240 9.15 -34.19 2.55
CA SER A 240 8.76 -35.58 2.78
C SER A 240 10.03 -36.43 2.88
N GLY A 241 10.29 -36.97 4.07
CA GLY A 241 11.25 -38.05 4.25
C GLY A 241 10.63 -39.35 3.75
N GLU A 242 11.29 -39.98 2.79
CA GLU A 242 11.08 -41.40 2.47
C GLU A 242 12.09 -42.20 3.32
N THR A 243 11.56 -43.07 4.18
CA THR A 243 12.21 -44.32 4.60
C THR A 243 12.17 -45.33 3.48
#